data_AF-A0A7W1I4K6-F1
#
_entry.id   AF-A0A7W1I4K6-F1
#
_cell.length_a   1.000
_cell.length_b   1.000
_cell.length_c   1.000
_cell.angle_alpha   90.00
_cell.angle_beta   90.00
_cell.angle_gamma   90.00
#
_symmetry.space_group_name_H-M   'P 1'
#
loop_
_entity.id
_entity.type
_entity.pdbx_description
1 polymer ?
#
loop_
_entity_poly.entity_id
_entity_poly.type
_entity_poly.pdbx_seq_one_letter_code
_entity_poly.pdbx_strand_id
1 'polypeptide(L)'
;ARPGTVERFSDLPIHAWVERAPAPAVGFRYSIIFSHEDGGTPTDRLMATWGRTTDVEFVYGTERTPDGVLHQEIQARNHDILPFAGQRLGSHPLLWVSTDNNMVSDTGPQDAVRFGLAPEFVALENVAREVVMDKSPWTYALMSAELRRDGRIDPDGKPGSARIPDPRRFAYLEACGELVNATLAFDIGVSKAGGQTEWFASDRGDYRFRIGRSGCFRAAVPLADGVTAEQITGVRMRAYTRPRRDIEPILPAGTGRVTLRRLNGVFMLDEQYRPGAVRLRWAGLIEARGEAAPVPVPAPPSSNRTR
;
A
#
# COMPACT_ATOMS: atom_id res chain seq x y z
N ALA A 1 15.93 -2.71 16.38
CA ALA A 1 15.60 -3.99 15.72
C ALA A 1 14.72 -4.81 16.64
N ARG A 2 13.88 -5.71 16.10
CA ARG A 2 13.07 -6.64 16.89
C ARG A 2 13.98 -7.62 17.67
N PRO A 3 13.63 -8.03 18.90
CA PRO A 3 14.41 -9.03 19.63
C PRO A 3 14.54 -10.32 18.82
N GLY A 4 15.76 -10.85 18.70
CA GLY A 4 16.04 -12.07 17.94
C GLY A 4 16.24 -11.88 16.43
N THR A 5 16.26 -10.65 15.92
CA THR A 5 16.52 -10.36 14.50
C THR A 5 17.91 -9.79 14.22
N VAL A 6 18.63 -9.35 15.26
CA VAL A 6 20.04 -8.96 15.15
C VAL A 6 20.85 -10.23 14.85
N GLU A 7 21.66 -10.20 13.78
CA GLU A 7 22.42 -11.35 13.23
C GLU A 7 21.58 -12.46 12.56
N ARG A 8 20.29 -12.19 12.30
CA ARG A 8 19.42 -13.03 11.45
C ARG A 8 18.87 -12.20 10.31
N PHE A 9 18.45 -12.86 9.23
CA PHE A 9 17.75 -12.15 8.16
C PHE A 9 16.34 -11.78 8.64
N SER A 10 16.05 -10.49 8.66
CA SER A 10 14.77 -9.88 9.04
C SER A 10 14.68 -8.50 8.41
N ASP A 11 13.48 -7.99 8.27
CA ASP A 11 13.22 -6.64 7.78
C ASP A 11 13.88 -5.55 8.64
N LEU A 12 14.22 -4.44 7.96
CA LEU A 12 14.88 -3.29 8.56
C LEU A 12 14.07 -2.02 8.31
N PRO A 13 14.03 -1.07 9.25
CA PRO A 13 13.51 0.26 8.97
C PRO A 13 14.46 0.96 7.98
N ILE A 14 13.94 1.38 6.83
CA ILE A 14 14.77 1.89 5.72
C ILE A 14 14.48 3.34 5.37
N HIS A 15 13.25 3.81 5.58
CA HIS A 15 12.86 5.18 5.25
C HIS A 15 11.90 5.70 6.31
N ALA A 16 12.12 6.91 6.82
CA ALA A 16 11.19 7.57 7.73
C ALA A 16 10.62 8.81 7.05
N TRP A 17 9.34 9.09 7.29
CA TRP A 17 8.74 10.36 6.89
C TRP A 17 7.82 10.89 7.98
N VAL A 18 7.52 12.18 7.86
CA VAL A 18 6.61 12.90 8.73
C VAL A 18 5.59 13.65 7.89
N GLU A 19 4.34 13.61 8.31
CA GLU A 19 3.25 14.39 7.75
C GLU A 19 2.56 15.21 8.83
N ARG A 20 1.79 16.23 8.43
CA ARG A 20 0.95 16.97 9.37
C ARG A 20 -0.17 16.06 9.87
N ALA A 21 -0.51 16.20 11.15
CA ALA A 21 -1.72 15.60 11.69
C ALA A 21 -2.95 16.07 10.89
N PRO A 22 -3.94 15.19 10.63
CA PRO A 22 -5.18 15.59 10.00
C PRO A 22 -5.90 16.67 10.81
N ALA A 23 -6.44 17.68 10.11
CA ALA A 23 -7.26 18.70 10.75
C ALA A 23 -8.48 18.05 11.45
N PRO A 24 -8.95 18.59 12.58
CA PRO A 24 -8.58 19.88 13.17
C PRO A 24 -7.36 19.85 14.10
N ALA A 25 -6.71 18.70 14.30
CA ALA A 25 -5.55 18.60 15.16
C ALA A 25 -4.33 19.34 14.57
N VAL A 26 -3.46 19.86 15.44
CA VAL A 26 -2.19 20.46 15.05
C VAL A 26 -1.05 19.60 15.55
N GLY A 27 -0.25 19.07 14.64
CA GLY A 27 0.89 18.25 15.01
C GLY A 27 1.44 17.45 13.85
N PHE A 28 2.06 16.32 14.17
CA PHE A 28 2.81 15.50 13.23
C PHE A 28 2.56 14.01 13.44
N ARG A 29 2.50 13.27 12.35
CA ARG A 29 2.51 11.80 12.32
C ARG A 29 3.77 11.32 11.63
N TYR A 30 4.49 10.44 12.31
CA TYR A 30 5.73 9.83 11.85
C TYR A 30 5.45 8.40 11.46
N SER A 31 5.99 8.02 10.31
CA SER A 31 5.84 6.67 9.78
C SER A 31 7.16 6.16 9.23
N ILE A 32 7.28 4.84 9.16
CA ILE A 32 8.48 4.14 8.71
C ILE A 32 8.10 3.13 7.63
N ILE A 33 8.94 3.06 6.60
CA ILE A 33 8.96 1.96 5.63
C ILE A 33 9.98 0.95 6.13
N PHE A 34 9.57 -0.30 6.24
CA PHE A 34 10.43 -1.46 6.48
C PHE A 34 10.70 -2.19 5.16
N SER A 35 11.87 -2.82 5.02
CA SER A 35 12.28 -3.47 3.77
C SER A 35 11.35 -4.59 3.30
N HIS A 36 10.68 -5.27 4.24
CA HIS A 36 9.70 -6.31 3.99
C HIS A 36 8.64 -6.34 5.10
N GLU A 37 7.65 -7.22 5.00
CA GLU A 37 6.78 -7.67 6.10
C GLU A 37 7.12 -9.14 6.38
N ASP A 38 7.81 -9.40 7.49
CA ASP A 38 8.26 -10.75 7.85
C ASP A 38 7.08 -11.71 8.12
N GLY A 39 5.92 -11.20 8.55
CA GLY A 39 4.73 -12.02 8.77
C GLY A 39 3.44 -11.24 8.95
N GLY A 40 2.30 -11.95 8.92
CA GLY A 40 0.95 -11.37 9.07
C GLY A 40 0.14 -11.45 7.78
N THR A 41 0.60 -10.79 6.73
CA THR A 41 -0.09 -10.72 5.44
C THR A 41 0.65 -11.48 4.33
N PRO A 42 -0.03 -12.39 3.59
CA PRO A 42 0.60 -13.06 2.44
C PRO A 42 1.06 -12.09 1.35
N THR A 43 2.22 -12.36 0.73
CA THR A 43 2.87 -11.53 -0.31
C THR A 43 1.98 -11.14 -1.49
N ASP A 44 1.19 -12.08 -1.97
CA ASP A 44 0.28 -11.89 -3.10
C ASP A 44 -0.89 -10.97 -2.73
N ARG A 45 -1.43 -11.12 -1.52
CA ARG A 45 -2.39 -10.18 -0.95
C ARG A 45 -1.79 -8.79 -0.77
N LEU A 46 -0.54 -8.72 -0.32
CA LEU A 46 0.19 -7.45 -0.15
C LEU A 46 0.26 -6.65 -1.46
N MET A 47 0.67 -7.31 -2.54
CA MET A 47 0.69 -6.72 -3.87
C MET A 47 -0.71 -6.29 -4.34
N ALA A 48 -1.73 -7.14 -4.18
CA ALA A 48 -3.07 -6.81 -4.67
C ALA A 48 -3.72 -5.63 -3.92
N THR A 49 -3.49 -5.49 -2.61
CA THR A 49 -4.21 -4.54 -1.74
C THR A 49 -3.42 -3.27 -1.38
N TRP A 50 -2.08 -3.33 -1.45
CA TRP A 50 -1.19 -2.20 -1.16
C TRP A 50 -0.16 -1.93 -2.27
N GLY A 51 0.01 -2.84 -3.23
CA GLY A 51 0.95 -2.67 -4.35
C GLY A 51 2.42 -2.60 -3.94
N ARG A 52 2.75 -3.26 -2.82
CA ARG A 52 4.10 -3.38 -2.27
C ARG A 52 4.14 -4.56 -1.32
N THR A 53 5.34 -5.03 -0.98
CA THR A 53 5.61 -6.00 0.09
C THR A 53 6.56 -5.47 1.15
N THR A 54 7.01 -4.21 1.02
CA THR A 54 7.56 -3.45 2.15
C THR A 54 6.44 -3.23 3.14
N ASP A 55 6.76 -3.23 4.43
CA ASP A 55 5.81 -2.80 5.43
C ASP A 55 5.85 -1.27 5.60
N VAL A 56 4.72 -0.64 5.87
CA VAL A 56 4.62 0.83 5.93
C VAL A 56 3.71 1.20 7.08
N GLU A 57 4.34 1.60 8.17
CA GLU A 57 3.68 1.73 9.46
C GLU A 57 3.74 3.14 10.02
N PHE A 58 2.59 3.60 10.53
CA PHE A 58 2.58 4.73 11.43
C PHE A 58 3.19 4.28 12.75
N VAL A 59 4.16 5.02 13.28
CA VAL A 59 4.90 4.59 14.48
C VAL A 59 4.76 5.57 15.63
N TYR A 60 4.50 6.86 15.35
CA TYR A 60 4.41 7.87 16.39
C TYR A 60 3.60 9.09 15.96
N GLY A 61 2.65 9.51 16.79
CA GLY A 61 1.85 10.71 16.60
C GLY A 61 2.11 11.72 17.70
N THR A 62 2.11 13.00 17.34
CA THR A 62 2.02 14.12 18.28
C THR A 62 0.93 15.04 17.78
N GLU A 63 -0.13 15.21 18.54
CA GLU A 63 -1.30 15.97 18.11
C GLU A 63 -1.75 16.89 19.24
N ARG A 64 -1.95 18.17 18.96
CA ARG A 64 -2.63 19.09 19.85
C ARG A 64 -4.08 19.22 19.40
N THR A 65 -4.99 18.91 20.30
CA THR A 65 -6.42 19.15 20.12
C THR A 65 -6.73 20.66 20.14
N PRO A 66 -7.91 21.09 19.66
CA PRO A 66 -8.27 22.52 19.62
C PRO A 66 -8.23 23.24 20.99
N ASP A 67 -8.41 22.51 22.08
CA ASP A 67 -8.30 23.00 23.47
C ASP A 67 -6.85 23.03 24.00
N GLY A 68 -5.88 22.64 23.18
CA GLY A 68 -4.44 22.76 23.45
C GLY A 68 -3.79 21.55 24.11
N VAL A 69 -4.56 20.51 24.44
CA VAL A 69 -4.06 19.27 25.06
C VAL A 69 -3.15 18.53 24.07
N LEU A 70 -1.95 18.16 24.52
CA LEU A 70 -1.01 17.38 23.73
C LEU A 70 -1.28 15.88 23.92
N HIS A 71 -1.65 15.22 22.84
CA HIS A 71 -1.74 13.77 22.72
C HIS A 71 -0.50 13.24 22.00
N GLN A 72 0.02 12.14 22.52
CA GLN A 72 1.14 11.42 21.92
C GLN A 72 0.77 9.95 21.89
N GLU A 73 0.94 9.32 20.74
CA GLU A 73 0.41 7.98 20.50
C GLU A 73 1.38 7.15 19.65
N ILE A 74 1.22 5.84 19.73
CA ILE A 74 1.93 4.85 18.92
C ILE A 74 0.94 3.85 18.33
N GLN A 75 1.31 3.24 17.21
CA GLN A 75 0.60 2.07 16.68
C GLN A 75 1.21 0.81 17.29
N ALA A 76 0.53 0.27 18.29
CA ALA A 76 0.94 -0.92 19.01
C ALA A 76 0.49 -2.20 18.30
N ARG A 77 0.78 -3.34 18.94
CA ARG A 77 0.32 -4.67 18.50
C ARG A 77 -1.16 -4.63 18.10
N ASN A 78 -1.53 -5.42 17.09
CA ASN A 78 -2.87 -5.47 16.50
C ASN A 78 -3.33 -4.18 15.79
N HIS A 79 -2.43 -3.22 15.56
CA HIS A 79 -2.73 -1.88 15.04
C HIS A 79 -3.54 -1.02 16.02
N ASP A 80 -3.43 -1.29 17.33
CA ASP A 80 -4.07 -0.50 18.37
C ASP A 80 -3.36 0.86 18.50
N ILE A 81 -4.12 1.96 18.51
CA ILE A 81 -3.58 3.29 18.77
C ILE A 81 -3.58 3.52 20.28
N LEU A 82 -2.38 3.53 20.88
CA LEU A 82 -2.19 3.66 22.33
C LEU A 82 -1.44 4.94 22.70
N PRO A 83 -1.73 5.54 23.86
CA PRO A 83 -0.93 6.64 24.39
C PRO A 83 0.54 6.23 24.55
N PHE A 84 1.46 7.12 24.16
CA PHE A 84 2.88 6.92 24.39
C PHE A 84 3.26 7.26 25.84
N ALA A 85 3.81 6.28 26.57
CA ALA A 85 4.31 6.44 27.93
C ALA A 85 5.81 6.10 28.07
N GLY A 86 6.50 5.88 26.94
CA GLY A 86 7.87 5.41 26.89
C GLY A 86 8.96 6.43 27.16
N GLN A 87 10.20 5.93 27.16
CA GLN A 87 11.39 6.74 27.34
C GLN A 87 11.74 7.56 26.10
N ARG A 88 12.56 8.60 26.31
CA ARG A 88 13.07 9.45 25.24
C ARG A 88 14.59 9.56 25.30
N LEU A 89 15.19 9.77 24.13
CA LEU A 89 16.52 10.32 24.01
C LEU A 89 16.40 11.78 23.56
N GLY A 90 16.53 12.72 24.50
CA GLY A 90 16.19 14.13 24.24
C GLY A 90 14.70 14.26 23.85
N SER A 91 14.43 14.82 22.67
CA SER A 91 13.08 14.91 22.11
C SER A 91 12.62 13.64 21.38
N HIS A 92 13.52 12.69 21.09
CA HIS A 92 13.22 11.52 20.28
C HIS A 92 12.54 10.43 21.11
N PRO A 93 11.32 9.98 20.77
CA PRO A 93 10.71 8.82 21.41
C PRO A 93 11.53 7.57 21.11
N LEU A 94 11.73 6.72 22.12
CA LEU A 94 12.31 5.40 21.92
C LEU A 94 11.17 4.41 21.65
N LEU A 95 11.27 3.71 20.53
CA LEU A 95 10.28 2.74 20.06
C LEU A 95 10.97 1.43 19.69
N TRP A 96 10.33 0.31 20.02
CA TRP A 96 10.81 -1.03 19.74
C TRP A 96 9.86 -1.74 18.80
N VAL A 97 10.39 -2.31 17.72
CA VAL A 97 9.61 -3.20 16.85
C VAL A 97 9.26 -4.46 17.66
N SER A 98 7.96 -4.74 17.79
CA SER A 98 7.40 -5.69 18.76
C SER A 98 6.60 -6.85 18.13
N THR A 99 6.34 -6.77 16.82
CA THR A 99 5.64 -7.79 16.04
C THR A 99 6.33 -8.03 14.70
N ASP A 100 5.92 -9.11 14.02
CA ASP A 100 6.46 -9.52 12.71
C ASP A 100 5.93 -8.67 11.55
N ASN A 101 4.86 -7.91 11.80
CA ASN A 101 4.31 -6.87 10.93
C ASN A 101 4.62 -5.47 11.50
N ASN A 102 5.82 -5.30 12.05
CA ASN A 102 6.45 -4.04 12.43
C ASN A 102 5.70 -3.07 13.37
N MET A 103 4.70 -3.53 14.11
CA MET A 103 4.06 -2.72 15.15
C MET A 103 5.03 -2.41 16.28
N VAL A 104 4.89 -1.24 16.91
CA VAL A 104 5.85 -0.76 17.89
C VAL A 104 5.38 -0.91 19.34
N SER A 105 6.33 -0.91 20.26
CA SER A 105 6.15 -0.78 21.70
C SER A 105 6.95 0.41 22.19
N ASP A 106 6.47 1.09 23.23
CA ASP A 106 7.16 2.20 23.90
C ASP A 106 8.12 1.72 25.01
N THR A 107 8.23 0.40 25.16
CA THR A 107 9.17 -0.28 26.06
C THR A 107 9.82 -1.48 25.35
N GLY A 108 11.05 -1.81 25.74
CA GLY A 108 11.77 -2.95 25.21
C GLY A 108 13.18 -3.12 25.80
N PRO A 109 13.95 -4.10 25.29
CA PRO A 109 15.29 -4.38 25.79
C PRO A 109 16.26 -3.22 25.53
N GLN A 110 17.14 -2.97 26.49
CA GLN A 110 18.03 -1.80 26.52
C GLN A 110 19.24 -1.92 25.58
N ASP A 111 19.62 -3.14 25.23
CA ASP A 111 20.75 -3.53 24.37
C ASP A 111 20.37 -3.69 22.89
N ALA A 112 19.20 -3.21 22.47
CA ALA A 112 18.75 -3.29 21.09
C ALA A 112 19.56 -2.38 20.13
N VAL A 113 19.79 -2.86 18.91
CA VAL A 113 20.33 -2.03 17.80
C VAL A 113 19.32 -0.92 17.46
N ARG A 114 19.82 0.32 17.42
CA ARG A 114 19.02 1.52 17.22
C ARG A 114 19.18 2.04 15.79
N PHE A 115 18.06 2.48 15.22
CA PHE A 115 18.02 3.18 13.94
C PHE A 115 17.53 4.60 14.18
N GLY A 116 18.27 5.59 13.69
CA GLY A 116 17.96 7.01 13.81
C GLY A 116 17.75 7.65 12.44
N LEU A 117 16.69 7.25 11.74
CA LEU A 117 16.38 7.78 10.41
C LEU A 117 15.90 9.23 10.52
N ALA A 118 16.46 10.13 9.71
CA ALA A 118 15.97 11.49 9.60
C ALA A 118 14.67 11.49 8.77
N PRO A 119 13.52 11.92 9.31
CA PRO A 119 12.27 11.89 8.58
C PRO A 119 12.23 12.98 7.51
N GLU A 120 11.79 12.63 6.31
CA GLU A 120 11.43 13.62 5.29
C GLU A 120 10.01 14.14 5.52
N PHE A 121 9.76 15.43 5.23
CA PHE A 121 8.41 15.98 5.30
C PHE A 121 7.64 15.65 4.02
N VAL A 122 6.46 15.03 4.17
CA VAL A 122 5.63 14.57 3.07
C VAL A 122 4.19 15.08 3.25
N ALA A 123 3.61 15.51 2.13
CA ALA A 123 2.23 15.94 2.04
C ALA A 123 1.45 14.85 1.28
N LEU A 124 0.44 14.27 1.92
CA LEU A 124 -0.34 13.13 1.39
C LEU A 124 -1.71 13.53 0.87
N GLU A 125 -1.94 14.82 0.60
CA GLU A 125 -3.21 15.28 0.06
C GLU A 125 -3.46 14.68 -1.33
N ASN A 126 -4.46 13.81 -1.39
CA ASN A 126 -4.89 13.12 -2.62
C ASN A 126 -3.84 12.18 -3.25
N VAL A 127 -2.93 11.62 -2.45
CA VAL A 127 -1.98 10.56 -2.86
C VAL A 127 -1.89 9.49 -1.78
N ALA A 128 -1.46 8.28 -2.14
CA ALA A 128 -1.25 7.22 -1.16
C ALA A 128 0.12 7.36 -0.48
N ARG A 129 0.30 6.72 0.68
CA ARG A 129 1.59 6.71 1.43
C ARG A 129 2.74 6.18 0.59
N GLU A 130 2.44 5.31 -0.38
CA GLU A 130 3.41 4.74 -1.31
C GLU A 130 4.09 5.78 -2.23
N VAL A 131 3.63 7.04 -2.28
CA VAL A 131 4.36 8.15 -2.95
C VAL A 131 5.77 8.36 -2.38
N VAL A 132 6.00 7.97 -1.12
CA VAL A 132 7.33 8.00 -0.49
C VAL A 132 8.28 7.01 -1.19
N MET A 133 7.78 5.82 -1.54
CA MET A 133 8.54 4.85 -2.32
C MET A 133 8.79 5.34 -3.75
N ASP A 134 7.83 6.04 -4.36
CA ASP A 134 8.01 6.60 -5.71
C ASP A 134 9.15 7.62 -5.77
N LYS A 135 9.27 8.46 -4.73
CA LYS A 135 10.33 9.47 -4.60
C LYS A 135 11.67 8.85 -4.21
N SER A 136 11.64 7.68 -3.57
CA SER A 136 12.80 6.92 -3.11
C SER A 136 12.80 5.53 -3.74
N PRO A 137 13.00 5.44 -5.08
CA PRO A 137 12.71 4.22 -5.84
C PRO A 137 13.63 3.05 -5.51
N TRP A 138 14.76 3.29 -4.83
CA TRP A 138 15.59 2.23 -4.27
C TRP A 138 14.84 1.34 -3.27
N THR A 139 13.74 1.81 -2.67
CA THR A 139 12.87 1.01 -1.80
C THR A 139 12.20 -0.15 -2.56
N TYR A 140 11.83 0.02 -3.83
CA TYR A 140 11.31 -1.05 -4.69
C TYR A 140 12.39 -2.09 -5.04
N ALA A 141 13.62 -1.65 -5.26
CA ALA A 141 14.75 -2.54 -5.49
C ALA A 141 15.03 -3.41 -4.26
N LEU A 142 15.01 -2.80 -3.06
CA LEU A 142 15.20 -3.51 -1.81
C LEU A 142 14.05 -4.47 -1.50
N MET A 143 12.80 -4.04 -1.67
CA MET A 143 11.62 -4.90 -1.61
C MET A 143 11.79 -6.16 -2.47
N SER A 144 12.27 -5.98 -3.69
CA SER A 144 12.47 -7.07 -4.65
C SER A 144 13.65 -7.97 -4.29
N ALA A 145 14.68 -7.43 -3.63
CA ALA A 145 15.78 -8.21 -3.10
C ALA A 145 15.33 -9.10 -1.93
N GLU A 146 14.52 -8.58 -1.01
CA GLU A 146 13.94 -9.34 0.10
C GLU A 146 13.08 -10.51 -0.40
N LEU A 147 12.20 -10.25 -1.38
CA LEU A 147 11.37 -11.29 -1.98
C LEU A 147 12.17 -12.43 -2.62
N ARG A 148 13.30 -12.11 -3.26
CA ARG A 148 14.20 -13.13 -3.82
C ARG A 148 14.91 -13.91 -2.71
N ARG A 149 15.41 -13.19 -1.70
CA ARG A 149 16.09 -13.78 -0.54
C ARG A 149 15.19 -14.78 0.18
N ASP A 150 13.90 -14.46 0.31
CA ASP A 150 12.90 -15.32 0.94
C ASP A 150 12.28 -16.38 0.00
N GLY A 151 12.73 -16.47 -1.25
CA GLY A 151 12.22 -17.45 -2.21
C GLY A 151 10.73 -17.26 -2.56
N ARG A 152 10.23 -16.01 -2.50
CA ARG A 152 8.82 -15.67 -2.77
C ARG A 152 8.56 -15.27 -4.23
N ILE A 153 9.59 -15.26 -5.08
CA ILE A 153 9.47 -15.04 -6.53
C ILE A 153 9.17 -16.36 -7.24
N ASP A 154 8.00 -16.44 -7.85
CA ASP A 154 7.52 -17.57 -8.64
C ASP A 154 6.77 -17.04 -9.88
N PRO A 155 7.30 -17.21 -11.10
CA PRO A 155 6.66 -16.78 -12.34
C PRO A 155 5.24 -17.30 -12.53
N ASP A 156 4.91 -18.46 -11.93
CA ASP A 156 3.64 -19.16 -12.02
C ASP A 156 2.79 -19.06 -10.74
N GLY A 157 3.21 -18.20 -9.80
CA GLY A 157 2.58 -17.98 -8.50
C GLY A 157 1.05 -17.85 -8.60
N LYS A 158 0.35 -18.79 -7.96
CA LYS A 158 -1.12 -18.85 -7.93
C LYS A 158 -1.68 -17.93 -6.83
N PRO A 159 -2.92 -17.41 -6.98
CA PRO A 159 -3.56 -16.68 -5.89
C PRO A 159 -3.64 -17.53 -4.62
N GLY A 160 -3.21 -16.98 -3.50
CA GLY A 160 -3.20 -17.66 -2.19
C GLY A 160 -1.94 -18.48 -1.92
N SER A 161 -0.97 -18.52 -2.84
CA SER A 161 0.30 -19.24 -2.66
C SER A 161 1.34 -18.46 -1.85
N ALA A 162 1.08 -17.17 -1.55
CA ALA A 162 2.05 -16.25 -0.96
C ALA A 162 3.33 -16.05 -1.79
N ARG A 163 3.29 -16.45 -3.07
CA ARG A 163 4.34 -16.23 -4.07
C ARG A 163 3.81 -15.39 -5.24
N ILE A 164 4.69 -14.58 -5.81
CA ILE A 164 4.36 -13.64 -6.89
C ILE A 164 5.39 -13.71 -8.01
N PRO A 165 5.04 -13.33 -9.26
CA PRO A 165 6.05 -13.11 -10.28
C PRO A 165 6.98 -11.95 -9.89
N ASP A 166 8.06 -11.75 -10.65
CA ASP A 166 8.97 -10.61 -10.46
C ASP A 166 8.17 -9.28 -10.35
N PRO A 167 8.45 -8.40 -9.37
CA PRO A 167 7.74 -7.13 -9.20
C PRO A 167 7.66 -6.27 -10.46
N ARG A 168 8.62 -6.39 -11.38
CA ARG A 168 8.60 -5.70 -12.69
C ARG A 168 7.46 -6.16 -13.61
N ARG A 169 6.88 -7.34 -13.37
CA ARG A 169 5.73 -7.88 -14.11
C ARG A 169 4.38 -7.38 -13.57
N PHE A 170 4.36 -6.36 -12.72
CA PHE A 170 3.12 -5.78 -12.22
C PHE A 170 2.85 -4.41 -12.82
N ALA A 171 1.58 -4.16 -13.14
CA ALA A 171 1.07 -2.80 -13.27
C ALA A 171 0.66 -2.29 -11.89
N TYR A 172 1.38 -1.29 -11.40
CA TYR A 172 1.10 -0.56 -10.17
C TYR A 172 0.11 0.55 -10.49
N LEU A 173 -0.90 0.72 -9.65
CA LEU A 173 -1.90 1.77 -9.81
C LEU A 173 -2.17 2.47 -8.48
N GLU A 174 -2.31 3.79 -8.53
CA GLU A 174 -2.78 4.58 -7.40
C GLU A 174 -4.12 5.23 -7.74
N ALA A 175 -5.08 5.06 -6.86
CA ALA A 175 -6.41 5.62 -7.03
C ALA A 175 -6.93 6.18 -5.70
N CYS A 176 -7.89 7.11 -5.79
CA CYS A 176 -8.53 7.70 -4.63
C CYS A 176 -10.05 7.54 -4.74
N GLY A 177 -10.67 7.07 -3.67
CA GLY A 177 -12.11 6.85 -3.65
C GLY A 177 -12.69 6.59 -2.27
N GLU A 178 -14.01 6.44 -2.24
CA GLU A 178 -14.80 6.17 -1.06
C GLU A 178 -15.53 4.84 -1.22
N LEU A 179 -15.48 4.01 -0.19
CA LEU A 179 -16.14 2.72 -0.13
C LEU A 179 -17.21 2.77 0.96
N VAL A 180 -18.44 2.42 0.63
CA VAL A 180 -19.55 2.24 1.57
C VAL A 180 -20.00 0.79 1.49
N ASN A 181 -19.79 0.03 2.56
CA ASN A 181 -20.15 -1.39 2.62
C ASN A 181 -19.58 -2.21 1.44
N ALA A 182 -18.43 -1.80 0.92
CA ALA A 182 -17.85 -2.35 -0.28
C ALA A 182 -16.40 -2.80 -0.10
N THR A 183 -15.96 -3.65 -1.02
CA THR A 183 -14.55 -3.85 -1.35
C THR A 183 -14.34 -3.60 -2.84
N LEU A 184 -13.10 -3.30 -3.24
CA LEU A 184 -12.74 -2.81 -4.56
C LEU A 184 -11.60 -3.64 -5.14
N ALA A 185 -11.68 -3.95 -6.43
CA ALA A 185 -10.59 -4.49 -7.23
C ALA A 185 -10.44 -3.70 -8.53
N PHE A 186 -9.28 -3.80 -9.17
CA PHE A 186 -9.01 -3.18 -10.46
C PHE A 186 -8.63 -4.23 -11.49
N ASP A 187 -9.05 -3.99 -12.73
CA ASP A 187 -8.53 -4.72 -13.88
C ASP A 187 -7.63 -3.81 -14.73
N ILE A 188 -6.52 -4.35 -15.20
CA ILE A 188 -5.64 -3.72 -16.18
C ILE A 188 -5.87 -4.35 -17.55
N GLY A 189 -6.19 -3.50 -18.53
CA GLY A 189 -6.34 -3.89 -19.92
C GLY A 189 -5.00 -3.82 -20.63
N VAL A 190 -4.62 -4.91 -21.29
CA VAL A 190 -3.38 -5.04 -22.06
C VAL A 190 -3.73 -5.33 -23.51
N SER A 191 -3.21 -4.53 -24.44
CA SER A 191 -3.37 -4.77 -25.87
C SER A 191 -2.63 -6.04 -26.32
N LYS A 192 -3.31 -6.87 -27.11
CA LYS A 192 -2.76 -8.03 -27.81
C LYS A 192 -2.69 -7.79 -29.31
N ALA A 193 -1.94 -8.66 -29.99
CA ALA A 193 -1.97 -8.75 -31.44
C ALA A 193 -3.42 -8.92 -31.93
N GLY A 194 -3.77 -8.25 -33.02
CA GLY A 194 -5.14 -8.25 -33.56
C GLY A 194 -6.12 -7.28 -32.87
N GLY A 195 -5.65 -6.37 -32.02
CA GLY A 195 -6.47 -5.31 -31.43
C GLY A 195 -7.36 -5.73 -30.26
N GLN A 196 -7.28 -7.00 -29.84
CA GLN A 196 -7.98 -7.49 -28.66
C GLN A 196 -7.33 -6.93 -27.38
N THR A 197 -8.14 -6.75 -26.32
CA THR A 197 -7.66 -6.36 -24.99
C THR A 197 -7.87 -7.51 -24.02
N GLU A 198 -6.78 -8.01 -23.43
CA GLU A 198 -6.83 -8.96 -22.31
C GLU A 198 -6.92 -8.20 -20.99
N TRP A 199 -7.73 -8.67 -20.05
CA TRP A 199 -7.97 -8.03 -18.75
C TRP A 199 -7.41 -8.86 -17.61
N PHE A 200 -6.53 -8.27 -16.82
CA PHE A 200 -5.90 -8.88 -15.65
C PHE A 200 -6.47 -8.25 -14.38
N ALA A 201 -6.97 -9.05 -13.43
CA ALA A 201 -7.60 -8.55 -12.20
C ALA A 201 -6.62 -8.54 -11.02
N SER A 202 -6.66 -7.48 -10.20
CA SER A 202 -5.87 -7.36 -8.96
C SER A 202 -6.22 -8.44 -7.94
N ASP A 203 -7.52 -8.78 -7.82
CA ASP A 203 -7.99 -9.73 -6.81
C ASP A 203 -7.80 -11.20 -7.24
N ARG A 204 -7.58 -11.45 -8.53
CA ARG A 204 -7.43 -12.78 -9.14
C ARG A 204 -8.52 -13.78 -8.68
N GLY A 205 -9.72 -13.27 -8.38
CA GLY A 205 -10.86 -14.06 -7.88
C GLY A 205 -10.91 -14.31 -6.36
N ASP A 206 -9.90 -13.89 -5.58
CA ASP A 206 -9.88 -14.04 -4.13
C ASP A 206 -10.37 -12.76 -3.44
N TYR A 207 -11.47 -12.85 -2.68
CA TYR A 207 -12.05 -11.69 -2.01
C TYR A 207 -11.11 -11.05 -0.98
N ARG A 208 -10.14 -11.79 -0.44
CA ARG A 208 -9.17 -11.30 0.55
C ARG A 208 -8.18 -10.30 -0.05
N PHE A 209 -8.06 -10.28 -1.38
CA PHE A 209 -7.13 -9.43 -2.14
C PHE A 209 -7.75 -8.08 -2.52
N ARG A 210 -9.02 -7.86 -2.16
CA ARG A 210 -9.76 -6.64 -2.49
C ARG A 210 -9.47 -5.55 -1.47
N ILE A 211 -9.40 -4.32 -1.96
CA ILE A 211 -9.22 -3.13 -1.14
C ILE A 211 -10.50 -2.87 -0.34
N GLY A 212 -10.38 -2.78 0.98
CA GLY A 212 -11.50 -2.54 1.90
C GLY A 212 -11.45 -1.19 2.64
N ARG A 213 -10.74 -0.19 2.08
CA ARG A 213 -10.52 1.12 2.70
C ARG A 213 -10.81 2.28 1.73
N SER A 214 -11.31 3.39 2.26
CA SER A 214 -11.44 4.67 1.56
C SER A 214 -10.12 5.45 1.59
N GLY A 215 -10.07 6.57 0.88
CA GLY A 215 -8.90 7.43 0.75
C GLY A 215 -8.12 7.13 -0.53
N CYS A 216 -6.84 7.50 -0.55
CA CYS A 216 -5.94 7.12 -1.64
C CYS A 216 -5.20 5.85 -1.27
N PHE A 217 -5.16 4.91 -2.21
CA PHE A 217 -4.60 3.59 -2.03
C PHE A 217 -3.88 3.14 -3.29
N ARG A 218 -2.94 2.22 -3.09
CA ARG A 218 -2.20 1.57 -4.15
C ARG A 218 -2.60 0.10 -4.27
N ALA A 219 -2.55 -0.42 -5.49
CA ALA A 219 -2.68 -1.83 -5.83
C ALA A 219 -1.69 -2.19 -6.92
N ALA A 220 -1.40 -3.47 -7.07
CA ALA A 220 -0.61 -3.99 -8.17
C ALA A 220 -1.31 -5.19 -8.82
N VAL A 221 -1.30 -5.21 -10.15
CA VAL A 221 -1.91 -6.26 -10.96
C VAL A 221 -0.82 -7.06 -11.67
N PRO A 222 -0.68 -8.37 -11.41
CA PRO A 222 0.31 -9.18 -12.11
C PRO A 222 -0.10 -9.36 -13.56
N LEU A 223 0.86 -9.16 -14.47
CA LEU A 223 0.66 -9.29 -15.91
C LEU A 223 1.37 -10.54 -16.45
N ALA A 224 0.96 -10.93 -17.65
CA ALA A 224 1.67 -11.96 -18.41
C ALA A 224 3.15 -11.57 -18.64
N ASP A 225 4.00 -12.58 -18.81
CA ASP A 225 5.40 -12.35 -19.10
C ASP A 225 5.58 -11.59 -20.43
N GLY A 226 6.61 -10.75 -20.49
CA GLY A 226 6.89 -9.89 -21.65
C GLY A 226 5.93 -8.72 -21.88
N VAL A 227 4.92 -8.51 -21.05
CA VAL A 227 4.07 -7.31 -21.14
C VAL A 227 4.86 -6.06 -20.74
N THR A 228 4.77 -5.03 -21.57
CA THR A 228 5.41 -3.71 -21.38
C THR A 228 4.39 -2.65 -20.98
N ALA A 229 4.86 -1.53 -20.43
CA ALA A 229 4.01 -0.42 -20.01
C ALA A 229 3.24 0.22 -21.18
N GLU A 230 3.79 0.16 -22.40
CA GLU A 230 3.18 0.68 -23.63
C GLU A 230 1.93 -0.09 -24.03
N GLN A 231 1.84 -1.37 -23.65
CA GLN A 231 0.70 -2.22 -23.95
C GLN A 231 -0.48 -2.02 -22.99
N ILE A 232 -0.32 -1.22 -21.93
CA ILE A 232 -1.41 -0.90 -21.00
C ILE A 232 -2.37 0.08 -21.68
N THR A 233 -3.60 -0.35 -21.93
CA THR A 233 -4.61 0.41 -22.70
C THR A 233 -5.81 0.86 -21.87
N GLY A 234 -6.01 0.33 -20.67
CA GLY A 234 -7.15 0.74 -19.86
C GLY A 234 -7.15 0.22 -18.44
N VAL A 235 -8.06 0.78 -17.65
CA VAL A 235 -8.37 0.37 -16.28
C VAL A 235 -9.87 0.16 -16.16
N ARG A 236 -10.28 -0.89 -15.45
CA ARG A 236 -11.67 -1.05 -14.97
C ARG A 236 -11.67 -1.18 -13.46
N MET A 237 -12.73 -0.72 -12.82
CA MET A 237 -12.96 -0.97 -11.41
C MET A 237 -14.09 -1.98 -11.21
N ARG A 238 -13.95 -2.82 -10.19
CA ARG A 238 -14.99 -3.77 -9.76
C ARG A 238 -15.33 -3.52 -8.30
N ALA A 239 -16.60 -3.26 -8.05
CA ALA A 239 -17.13 -3.12 -6.71
C ALA A 239 -17.80 -4.42 -6.27
N TYR A 240 -17.61 -4.76 -5.00
CA TYR A 240 -18.24 -5.91 -4.36
C TYR A 240 -18.86 -5.45 -3.05
N THR A 241 -19.99 -6.04 -2.67
CA THR A 241 -20.47 -5.91 -1.29
C THR A 241 -19.44 -6.54 -0.37
N ARG A 242 -19.06 -5.84 0.70
CA ARG A 242 -18.03 -6.33 1.61
C ARG A 242 -18.47 -7.65 2.26
N PRO A 243 -17.54 -8.57 2.54
CA PRO A 243 -17.85 -9.75 3.35
C PRO A 243 -18.27 -9.34 4.77
N ARG A 244 -18.96 -10.26 5.45
CA ARG A 244 -19.32 -10.13 6.87
C ARG A 244 -18.07 -9.85 7.71
N ARG A 245 -18.19 -8.94 8.67
CA ARG A 245 -17.17 -8.71 9.72
C ARG A 245 -17.73 -9.21 11.04
N ASP A 246 -17.00 -10.09 11.71
CA ASP A 246 -17.31 -10.61 13.05
C ASP A 246 -18.78 -10.97 13.25
N ILE A 247 -19.44 -10.34 14.23
CA ILE A 247 -20.84 -10.57 14.61
C ILE A 247 -21.84 -9.74 13.81
N GLU A 248 -21.41 -8.90 12.88
CA GLU A 248 -22.30 -8.06 12.08
C GLU A 248 -23.27 -8.88 11.20
N PRO A 249 -24.45 -8.34 10.87
CA PRO A 249 -25.34 -8.98 9.91
C PRO A 249 -24.71 -9.07 8.52
N ILE A 250 -25.07 -10.12 7.78
CA ILE A 250 -24.69 -10.26 6.37
C ILE A 250 -25.41 -9.17 5.57
N LEU A 251 -24.65 -8.44 4.77
CA LEU A 251 -25.20 -7.43 3.87
C LEU A 251 -25.77 -8.11 2.61
N PRO A 252 -26.93 -7.66 2.09
CA PRO A 252 -27.43 -8.17 0.82
C PRO A 252 -26.45 -7.89 -0.32
N ALA A 253 -26.27 -8.85 -1.22
CA ALA A 253 -25.49 -8.66 -2.43
C ALA A 253 -26.01 -7.46 -3.23
N GLY A 254 -25.11 -6.72 -3.87
CA GLY A 254 -25.41 -5.52 -4.63
C GLY A 254 -25.51 -4.21 -3.83
N THR A 255 -25.35 -4.26 -2.50
CA THR A 255 -25.54 -3.08 -1.64
C THR A 255 -24.27 -2.26 -1.41
N GLY A 256 -23.09 -2.84 -1.65
CA GLY A 256 -21.83 -2.11 -1.63
C GLY A 256 -21.82 -0.98 -2.65
N ARG A 257 -21.20 0.15 -2.30
CA ARG A 257 -20.98 1.29 -3.21
C ARG A 257 -19.53 1.73 -3.19
N VAL A 258 -19.00 1.99 -4.38
CA VAL A 258 -17.67 2.57 -4.58
C VAL A 258 -17.83 3.86 -5.37
N THR A 259 -17.22 4.93 -4.87
CA THR A 259 -17.07 6.20 -5.59
C THR A 259 -15.60 6.43 -5.86
N LEU A 260 -15.18 6.33 -7.12
CA LEU A 260 -13.82 6.65 -7.53
C LEU A 260 -13.74 8.11 -7.95
N ARG A 261 -12.76 8.84 -7.41
CA ARG A 261 -12.54 10.26 -7.70
C ARG A 261 -11.34 10.47 -8.62
N ARG A 262 -10.30 9.66 -8.46
CA ARG A 262 -9.03 9.82 -9.17
C ARG A 262 -8.37 8.48 -9.45
N LEU A 263 -7.69 8.42 -10.59
CA LEU A 263 -6.61 7.49 -10.91
C LEU A 263 -5.35 8.34 -11.09
N ASN A 264 -4.50 8.37 -10.08
CA ASN A 264 -3.31 9.22 -10.06
C ASN A 264 -2.21 8.69 -10.99
N GLY A 265 -2.18 7.39 -11.23
CA GLY A 265 -1.27 6.80 -12.20
C GLY A 265 -1.43 5.29 -12.32
N VAL A 266 -1.06 4.78 -13.50
CA VAL A 266 -0.69 3.38 -13.72
C VAL A 266 0.71 3.34 -14.30
N PHE A 267 1.59 2.50 -13.76
CA PHE A 267 2.98 2.36 -14.23
C PHE A 267 3.47 0.92 -14.02
N MET A 268 4.61 0.58 -14.62
CA MET A 268 5.38 -0.63 -14.32
C MET A 268 6.76 -0.23 -13.82
N LEU A 269 7.45 -1.12 -13.10
CA LEU A 269 8.85 -0.90 -12.73
C LEU A 269 9.77 -1.19 -13.92
N ASP A 270 10.84 -0.41 -14.05
CA ASP A 270 11.90 -0.63 -15.04
C ASP A 270 12.85 -1.77 -14.64
N GLU A 271 13.86 -2.03 -15.45
CA GLU A 271 14.86 -3.07 -15.20
C GLU A 271 15.62 -2.89 -13.87
N GLN A 272 15.72 -1.65 -13.37
CA GLN A 272 16.37 -1.27 -12.11
C GLN A 272 15.37 -1.09 -10.97
N TYR A 273 14.13 -1.59 -11.11
CA TYR A 273 13.06 -1.48 -10.11
C TYR A 273 12.56 -0.06 -9.85
N ARG A 274 12.83 0.90 -10.74
CA ARG A 274 12.30 2.27 -10.58
C ARG A 274 10.93 2.38 -11.21
N PRO A 275 9.99 3.14 -10.64
CA PRO A 275 8.73 3.47 -11.30
C PRO A 275 8.97 4.07 -12.69
N GLY A 276 8.43 3.42 -13.71
CA GLY A 276 8.44 3.94 -15.07
C GLY A 276 7.49 5.11 -15.26
N ALA A 277 7.43 5.63 -16.49
CA ALA A 277 6.50 6.70 -16.82
C ALA A 277 5.05 6.26 -16.57
N VAL A 278 4.28 7.15 -15.92
CA VAL A 278 2.84 6.95 -15.78
C VAL A 278 2.21 6.86 -17.17
N ARG A 279 1.32 5.87 -17.36
CA ARG A 279 0.66 5.56 -18.63
C ARG A 279 -0.77 6.06 -18.72
N LEU A 280 -1.48 6.01 -17.60
CA LEU A 280 -2.90 6.35 -17.51
C LEU A 280 -3.13 7.24 -16.29
N ARG A 281 -3.91 8.31 -16.48
CA ARG A 281 -4.39 9.19 -15.40
C ARG A 281 -5.82 9.58 -15.66
N TRP A 282 -6.56 9.80 -14.59
CA TRP A 282 -7.92 10.29 -14.67
C TRP A 282 -8.34 10.99 -13.38
N ALA A 283 -9.23 11.97 -13.49
CA ALA A 283 -9.91 12.60 -12.37
C ALA A 283 -11.35 12.88 -12.76
N GLY A 284 -12.28 12.71 -11.83
CA GLY A 284 -13.70 12.93 -12.03
C GLY A 284 -14.53 12.23 -10.96
N LEU A 285 -15.67 11.68 -11.35
CA LEU A 285 -16.53 10.87 -10.50
C LEU A 285 -17.00 9.66 -11.30
N ILE A 286 -16.76 8.45 -10.77
CA ILE A 286 -17.37 7.22 -11.27
C ILE A 286 -17.91 6.47 -10.08
N GLU A 287 -19.10 5.92 -10.23
CA GLU A 287 -19.74 5.08 -9.23
C GLU A 287 -19.83 3.64 -9.73
N ALA A 288 -19.66 2.69 -8.82
CA ALA A 288 -20.00 1.29 -9.05
C ALA A 288 -20.78 0.73 -7.86
N ARG A 289 -21.72 -0.16 -8.16
CA ARG A 289 -22.44 -0.95 -7.17
C ARG A 289 -21.79 -2.32 -7.02
N GLY A 290 -21.90 -2.90 -5.84
CA GLY A 290 -21.48 -4.26 -5.56
C GLY A 290 -22.03 -5.23 -6.62
N GLU A 291 -21.21 -6.19 -7.03
CA GLU A 291 -21.61 -7.27 -7.93
C GLU A 291 -22.05 -6.82 -9.33
N ALA A 292 -21.98 -5.52 -9.64
CA ALA A 292 -22.24 -4.99 -10.98
C ALA A 292 -21.10 -5.34 -11.94
N ALA A 293 -21.36 -5.17 -13.24
CA ALA A 293 -20.34 -5.33 -14.26
C ALA A 293 -19.14 -4.38 -14.03
N PRO A 294 -17.91 -4.77 -14.42
CA PRO A 294 -16.74 -3.91 -14.31
C PRO A 294 -16.97 -2.56 -15.00
N VAL A 295 -16.66 -1.47 -14.31
CA VAL A 295 -16.87 -0.10 -14.82
C VAL A 295 -15.55 0.44 -15.37
N PRO A 296 -15.47 0.81 -16.66
CA PRO A 296 -14.28 1.42 -17.24
C PRO A 296 -13.95 2.76 -16.58
N VAL A 297 -12.67 2.97 -16.26
CA VAL A 297 -12.15 4.28 -15.89
C VAL A 297 -11.72 4.98 -17.20
N PRO A 298 -12.26 6.17 -17.54
CA PRO A 298 -11.99 6.85 -18.79
C PRO A 298 -10.65 7.59 -18.69
N ALA A 299 -9.59 6.83 -18.48
CA ALA A 299 -8.22 7.31 -18.43
C ALA A 299 -7.62 7.24 -19.84
N PRO A 300 -7.52 8.36 -20.57
CA PRO A 300 -6.78 8.35 -21.82
C PRO A 300 -5.29 8.09 -21.54
N PRO A 301 -4.54 7.56 -22.53
CA PRO A 301 -3.09 7.51 -22.46
C PRO A 301 -2.54 8.89 -22.09
N SER A 302 -1.68 8.94 -21.07
CA SER A 302 -1.05 10.21 -20.69
C SER A 302 -0.16 10.68 -21.83
N SER A 303 -0.51 11.81 -22.45
CA SER A 303 0.39 12.50 -23.36
C SER A 303 1.68 12.83 -22.61
N ASN A 304 2.84 12.45 -23.15
CA ASN A 304 4.14 12.90 -22.66
C ASN A 304 4.20 14.43 -22.78
N ARG A 305 3.74 15.15 -21.76
CA ARG A 305 4.11 16.55 -21.60
C ARG A 305 5.50 16.55 -20.99
N THR A 306 6.50 16.60 -21.87
CA THR A 306 7.84 17.08 -21.55
C THR A 306 7.71 18.33 -20.67
N ARG A 307 8.23 18.24 -19.44
CA ARG A 307 8.62 19.41 -18.65
C ARG A 307 10.11 19.61 -18.84
#